data_AF-A0A0D0CSY7-F1
#
_entry.id   AF-A0A0D0CSY7-F1
#
_cell.length_a   1.000
_cell.length_b   1.000
_cell.length_c   1.000
_cell.angle_alpha   90.00
_cell.angle_beta   90.00
_cell.angle_gamma   90.00
#
_symmetry.space_group_name_H-M   'P 1'
#
loop_
_entity.id
_entity.type
_entity.pdbx_description
1 polymer ?
#
loop_
_entity_poly.entity_id
_entity_poly.type
_entity_poly.pdbx_seq_one_letter_code
_entity_poly.pdbx_strand_id
1 'polypeptide(L)'
;MPLRSVFLLLLRGELVCLMLLLDTVLVLCQAVNRSIDDTLGDSVTGQRPLFLPSTLGVWEDNTCKECALQPPTSNAFKGTYTAATYNPGLKNMSITFEFTGG
;
A
#
# COMPACT_ATOMS: atom_id res chain seq x y z
N MET A 1 -49.35 -37.31 8.31
CA MET A 1 -49.27 -35.85 8.07
C MET A 1 -48.02 -35.25 8.74
N PRO A 2 -46.82 -35.27 8.12
CA PRO A 2 -45.70 -34.44 8.58
C PRO A 2 -45.20 -33.42 7.54
N LEU A 3 -45.59 -33.58 6.27
CA LEU A 3 -45.05 -32.83 5.12
C LEU A 3 -45.34 -31.32 5.18
N ARG A 4 -46.47 -30.93 5.81
CA ARG A 4 -46.90 -29.53 5.96
C ARG A 4 -46.06 -28.75 6.98
N SER A 5 -45.54 -29.41 8.01
CA SER A 5 -44.77 -28.76 9.09
C SER A 5 -43.34 -28.42 8.66
N VAL A 6 -42.71 -29.32 7.90
CA VAL A 6 -41.37 -29.12 7.32
C VAL A 6 -41.38 -27.96 6.32
N PHE A 7 -42.43 -27.84 5.50
CA PHE A 7 -42.58 -26.77 4.51
C PHE A 7 -42.72 -25.38 5.16
N LEU A 8 -43.40 -25.27 6.30
CA LEU A 8 -43.52 -24.02 7.07
C LEU A 8 -42.22 -23.63 7.79
N LEU A 9 -41.42 -24.61 8.25
CA LEU A 9 -40.10 -24.38 8.84
C LEU A 9 -39.06 -23.94 7.80
N LEU A 10 -39.10 -24.53 6.60
CA LEU A 10 -38.30 -24.11 5.45
C LEU A 10 -38.66 -22.68 5.01
N LEU A 11 -39.95 -22.34 4.92
CA LEU A 11 -40.41 -20.96 4.64
C LEU A 11 -39.88 -19.95 5.67
N ARG A 12 -39.83 -20.32 6.96
CA ARG A 12 -39.29 -19.46 8.02
C ARG A 12 -37.77 -19.28 7.92
N GLY A 13 -37.04 -20.33 7.58
CA GLY A 13 -35.59 -20.26 7.36
C GLY A 13 -35.21 -19.41 6.16
N GLU A 14 -35.95 -19.55 5.05
CA GLU A 14 -35.77 -18.75 3.84
C GLU A 14 -36.05 -17.26 4.07
N LEU A 15 -37.15 -16.93 4.75
CA LEU A 15 -37.46 -15.55 5.13
C LEU A 15 -36.39 -14.95 6.04
N VAL A 16 -35.90 -15.69 7.04
CA VAL A 16 -34.82 -15.21 7.91
C VAL A 16 -33.53 -15.00 7.13
N CYS A 17 -33.17 -15.91 6.21
CA CYS A 17 -32.00 -15.77 5.35
C CYS A 17 -32.13 -14.55 4.43
N LEU A 18 -33.31 -14.33 3.85
CA LEU A 18 -33.56 -13.18 2.98
C LEU A 18 -33.46 -11.86 3.75
N MET A 19 -34.01 -11.80 4.97
CA MET A 19 -33.88 -10.63 5.85
C MET A 19 -32.41 -10.38 6.24
N LEU A 20 -31.65 -11.43 6.56
CA LEU A 20 -30.22 -11.32 6.85
C LEU A 20 -29.42 -10.83 5.63
N LEU A 21 -29.76 -11.28 4.42
CA LEU A 21 -29.13 -10.83 3.17
C LEU A 21 -29.51 -9.38 2.83
N LEU A 22 -30.76 -8.98 3.08
CA LEU A 22 -31.23 -7.59 2.94
C LEU A 22 -30.55 -6.64 3.93
N ASP A 23 -30.19 -7.14 5.12
CA ASP A 23 -29.45 -6.39 6.14
C ASP A 23 -27.92 -6.39 5.92
N THR A 24 -27.40 -7.11 4.91
CA THR A 24 -25.96 -7.06 4.60
C THR A 24 -25.59 -5.81 3.79
N VAL A 25 -24.54 -5.12 4.24
CA VAL A 25 -23.93 -4.01 3.49
C VAL A 25 -23.11 -4.59 2.34
N LEU A 26 -23.50 -4.26 1.10
CA LEU A 26 -22.68 -4.55 -0.08
C LEU A 26 -21.41 -3.70 -0.04
N VAL A 27 -20.26 -4.35 0.13
CA VAL A 27 -18.94 -3.71 0.01
C VAL A 27 -18.47 -3.83 -1.42
N LEU A 28 -18.37 -2.69 -2.12
CA LEU A 28 -17.76 -2.61 -3.44
C LEU A 28 -16.26 -2.38 -3.27
N CYS A 29 -15.44 -3.21 -3.91
CA CYS A 29 -14.00 -3.02 -3.97
C CYS A 29 -13.59 -2.80 -5.43
N GLN A 30 -12.74 -1.80 -5.67
CA GLN A 30 -12.15 -1.53 -6.97
C GLN A 30 -10.64 -1.69 -6.87
N ALA A 31 -10.07 -2.52 -7.73
CA ALA A 31 -8.63 -2.58 -7.88
C ALA A 31 -8.11 -1.23 -8.38
N VAL A 32 -7.21 -0.61 -7.62
CA VAL A 32 -6.61 0.69 -7.92
C VAL A 32 -5.10 0.56 -7.93
N ASN A 33 -4.46 1.16 -8.93
CA ASN A 33 -3.00 1.29 -8.93
C ASN A 33 -2.62 2.45 -8.01
N ARG A 34 -1.82 2.16 -6.99
CA ARG A 34 -1.27 3.14 -6.05
C ARG A 34 0.25 3.04 -6.08
N SER A 35 0.93 4.18 -6.03
CA SER A 35 2.38 4.27 -6.01
C SER A 35 2.84 4.89 -4.70
N ILE A 36 3.90 4.33 -4.11
CA ILE A 36 4.67 4.97 -3.05
C ILE A 36 5.99 5.38 -3.67
N ASP A 37 6.16 6.68 -3.88
CA ASP A 37 7.36 7.27 -4.45
C ASP A 37 8.29 7.80 -3.34
N ASP A 38 9.61 7.75 -3.54
CA ASP A 38 10.55 8.22 -2.52
C ASP A 38 10.55 9.73 -2.33
N THR A 39 10.16 10.48 -3.36
CA THR A 39 10.21 11.94 -3.41
C THR A 39 8.81 12.54 -3.30
N LEU A 40 7.79 11.90 -3.87
CA LEU A 40 6.40 12.37 -3.83
C LEU A 40 5.57 11.67 -2.76
N GLY A 41 6.06 10.55 -2.22
CA GLY A 41 5.36 9.76 -1.21
C GLY A 41 4.28 8.85 -1.79
N ASP A 42 3.48 8.29 -0.90
CA ASP A 42 2.26 7.58 -1.23
C ASP A 42 1.27 8.50 -1.96
N SER A 43 0.79 8.06 -3.12
CA SER A 43 -0.25 8.72 -3.93
C SER A 43 -1.55 9.06 -3.18
N VAL A 44 -1.80 8.43 -2.03
CA VAL A 44 -3.01 8.63 -1.21
C VAL A 44 -2.73 9.54 -0.01
N THR A 45 -1.72 9.19 0.78
CA THR A 45 -1.44 9.84 2.07
C THR A 45 -0.36 10.90 1.99
N GLY A 46 0.44 10.90 0.92
CA GLY A 46 1.65 11.72 0.79
C GLY A 46 2.81 11.25 1.68
N GLN A 47 2.65 10.15 2.43
CA GLN A 47 3.69 9.66 3.33
C GLN A 47 4.89 9.18 2.52
N ARG A 48 6.08 9.70 2.85
CA ARG A 48 7.33 9.29 2.22
C ARG A 48 8.00 8.15 3.00
N PRO A 49 8.81 7.31 2.33
CA PRO A 49 9.63 6.33 3.02
C PRO A 49 10.58 7.00 4.02
N LEU A 50 10.83 6.30 5.13
CA LEU A 50 11.88 6.61 6.10
C LEU A 50 13.16 5.91 5.68
N PHE A 51 14.24 6.69 5.53
CA PHE A 51 15.56 6.22 5.17
C PHE A 51 16.47 6.22 6.40
N LEU A 52 17.12 5.09 6.67
CA LEU A 52 18.09 4.95 7.75
C LEU A 52 19.43 4.39 7.24
N PRO A 53 20.56 4.84 7.80
CA PRO A 53 20.67 5.87 8.84
C PRO A 53 20.30 7.27 8.32
N SER A 54 19.74 8.12 9.17
CA SER A 54 19.35 9.50 8.83
C SER A 54 20.53 10.49 8.83
N THR A 55 21.76 9.97 8.85
CA THR A 55 22.99 10.77 8.78
C THR A 55 23.07 11.47 7.42
N LEU A 56 23.35 12.78 7.44
CA LEU A 56 23.56 13.58 6.23
C LEU A 56 24.68 12.99 5.35
N GLY A 57 24.51 13.02 4.03
CA GLY A 57 25.48 12.46 3.09
C GLY A 57 25.33 10.96 2.82
N VAL A 58 24.43 10.26 3.52
CA VAL A 58 24.19 8.83 3.28
C VAL A 58 23.15 8.62 2.19
N TRP A 59 21.96 9.19 2.39
CA TRP A 59 20.86 9.17 1.44
C TRP A 59 20.73 10.56 0.82
N GLU A 60 20.85 10.62 -0.50
CA GLU A 60 20.85 11.86 -1.25
C GLU A 60 19.90 11.77 -2.44
N ASP A 61 19.30 12.89 -2.80
CA ASP A 61 18.41 12.96 -3.95
C ASP A 61 19.19 13.14 -5.27
N ASN A 62 18.45 13.17 -6.37
CA ASN A 62 19.00 13.34 -7.71
C ASN A 62 19.59 14.74 -8.00
N THR A 63 19.70 15.64 -7.01
CA THR A 63 20.39 16.93 -7.12
C THR A 63 21.85 16.87 -6.65
N CYS A 64 22.25 15.75 -6.03
CA CYS A 64 23.60 15.54 -5.54
C CYS A 64 24.64 15.45 -6.69
N LYS A 65 25.49 16.48 -6.80
CA LYS A 65 26.53 16.59 -7.84
C LYS A 65 27.80 15.79 -7.55
N GLU A 66 28.08 15.57 -6.27
CA GLU A 66 29.29 14.86 -5.80
C GLU A 66 29.02 13.38 -5.53
N CYS A 67 27.78 12.92 -5.73
CA CYS A 67 27.41 11.52 -5.53
C CYS A 67 28.03 10.63 -6.60
N ALA A 68 28.55 9.48 -6.18
CA ALA A 68 29.20 8.51 -7.07
C ALA A 68 28.24 7.92 -8.11
N LEU A 69 26.96 7.80 -7.76
CA LEU A 69 25.91 7.30 -8.65
C LEU A 69 24.97 8.44 -9.02
N GLN A 70 24.86 8.71 -10.32
CA GLN A 70 23.94 9.70 -10.89
C GLN A 70 23.17 9.09 -12.08
N PRO A 71 22.22 8.17 -11.83
CA PRO A 71 21.37 7.64 -12.90
C PRO A 71 20.61 8.75 -13.64
N PRO A 72 20.35 8.60 -14.95
CA PRO A 72 19.55 9.58 -15.68
C PRO A 72 18.12 9.63 -15.13
N THR A 73 17.68 10.82 -14.74
CA THR A 73 16.34 11.05 -14.17
C THR A 73 15.20 10.68 -15.11
N SER A 74 15.44 10.68 -16.43
CA SER A 74 14.46 10.23 -17.44
C SER A 74 14.00 8.78 -17.24
N ASN A 75 14.78 7.96 -16.54
CA ASN A 75 14.47 6.56 -16.28
C ASN A 75 13.84 6.35 -14.89
N ALA A 76 13.79 7.39 -14.07
CA ALA A 76 13.17 7.34 -12.75
C ALA A 76 11.68 7.71 -12.83
N PHE A 77 10.86 7.08 -11.99
CA PHE A 77 9.45 7.46 -11.90
C PHE A 77 9.35 8.93 -11.51
N LYS A 78 8.55 9.70 -12.25
CA LYS A 78 8.37 11.15 -12.05
C LYS A 78 9.66 11.99 -12.07
N GLY A 79 10.78 11.44 -12.56
CA GLY A 79 12.02 12.18 -12.76
C GLY A 79 12.85 12.40 -11.50
N THR A 80 12.56 11.68 -10.41
CA THR A 80 13.23 11.87 -9.10
C THR A 80 13.63 10.53 -8.49
N TYR A 81 14.69 10.56 -7.68
CA TYR A 81 15.10 9.41 -6.89
C TYR A 81 15.90 9.86 -5.66
N THR A 82 15.89 9.04 -4.63
CA THR A 82 16.76 9.09 -3.45
C THR A 82 17.64 7.85 -3.47
N ALA A 83 18.95 8.03 -3.40
CA ALA A 83 19.93 6.95 -3.48
C ALA A 83 20.98 7.06 -2.39
N ALA A 84 21.61 5.93 -2.09
CA ALA A 84 22.79 5.86 -1.25
C ALA A 84 23.84 4.98 -1.92
N THR A 85 25.11 5.28 -1.66
CA THR A 85 26.22 4.43 -2.10
C THR A 85 26.62 3.49 -0.96
N TYR A 86 26.75 2.20 -1.25
CA TYR A 86 27.20 1.23 -0.26
C TYR A 86 28.56 1.63 0.33
N ASN A 87 28.63 1.69 1.66
CA ASN A 87 29.85 1.92 2.41
C ASN A 87 29.95 0.85 3.52
N PRO A 88 31.02 0.03 3.54
CA PRO A 88 31.21 -1.01 4.57
C PRO A 88 31.13 -0.49 6.01
N GLY A 89 31.47 0.77 6.25
CA GLY A 89 31.42 1.41 7.57
C GLY A 89 30.00 1.73 8.06
N LEU A 90 29.00 1.83 7.16
CA LEU A 90 27.61 2.15 7.54
C LEU A 90 26.87 0.95 8.17
N LYS A 91 27.41 -0.26 8.02
CA LYS A 91 26.84 -1.54 8.49
C LYS A 91 25.44 -1.83 7.94
N ASN A 92 24.41 -1.21 8.51
CA ASN A 92 23.01 -1.48 8.20
C ASN A 92 22.36 -0.27 7.56
N MET A 93 21.60 -0.51 6.50
CA MET A 93 20.80 0.49 5.81
C MET A 93 19.39 -0.07 5.66
N SER A 94 18.38 0.79 5.80
CA SER A 94 16.99 0.36 5.67
C SER A 94 16.13 1.46 5.08
N ILE A 95 15.13 1.04 4.32
CA ILE A 95 14.05 1.90 3.83
C ILE A 95 12.77 1.30 4.40
N THR A 96 11.93 2.11 5.02
CA THR A 96 10.68 1.66 5.64
C THR A 96 9.54 2.57 5.26
N PHE A 97 8.41 2.00 4.89
CA PHE A 97 7.18 2.71 4.63
C PHE A 97 6.01 1.84 5.09
N GLU A 98 4.92 2.48 5.47
CA GLU A 98 3.70 1.78 5.84
C GLU A 98 2.79 1.67 4.61
N PHE A 99 2.18 0.49 4.45
CA PHE A 99 1.17 0.25 3.43
C PHE A 99 -0.10 -0.23 4.11
N THR A 100 -1.08 0.66 4.21
CA THR A 100 -2.44 0.30 4.58
C THR A 100 -3.19 0.04 3.27
N GLY A 101 -3.40 -1.24 2.94
CA GLY A 101 -4.15 -1.63 1.75
C GLY A 101 -5.54 -1.00 1.76
N GLY A 102 -5.72 0.04 0.96
CA GLY A 102 -6.99 0.73 0.73
C GLY A 102 -7.71 0.20 -0.49
#